data_AF-A0A2E9D4R4-F1
#
_entry.id   AF-A0A2E9D4R4-F1
#
_cell.length_a   1.000
_cell.length_b   1.000
_cell.length_c   1.000
_cell.angle_alpha   90.00
_cell.angle_beta   90.00
_cell.angle_gamma   90.00
#
_symmetry.space_group_name_H-M   'P 1'
#
loop_
_entity.id
_entity.type
_entity.pdbx_description
1 polymer ?
#
loop_
_entity_poly.entity_id
_entity_poly.type
_entity_poly.pdbx_seq_one_letter_code
_entity_poly.pdbx_strand_id
1 'polypeptide(L)'
;MLCPIMPTMPRAVKQITVILSAIFLVSWNAPSYGFGSEAHRIVGHIADRYTCAGTREALERLTPGENLSVAGLWADRIRGDKSWLHAQPWHYMNVPDDTDIADREISADGDVLLAIERFRAELEDQELSAEKRANALRFLVHFVADIHQPLHVGRRGDLGGNTIDVRVGRDKTNLHAYWDSYALEQVVESSGAYAARLVRKGYPSETDGRAMEPVTWADESKEYRDEVYACPLDPDSGDAVPDAAYRARALEIIDLRLYQAGLRLAQTLNGIFCSAEAGSSPRPARLSH
;
A
#
# COMPACT_ATOMS: atom_id res chain seq x y z
N MET A 1 56.40 71.15 -28.59
CA MET A 1 55.71 70.05 -29.30
C MET A 1 54.52 69.61 -28.47
N LEU A 2 53.33 69.71 -29.06
CA LEU A 2 52.06 69.02 -28.73
C LEU A 2 51.48 69.11 -27.29
N CYS A 3 50.46 69.95 -27.17
CA CYS A 3 49.12 69.72 -26.56
C CYS A 3 48.66 68.23 -26.49
N PRO A 4 47.50 67.88 -25.86
CA PRO A 4 46.85 68.42 -24.66
C PRO A 4 46.05 67.35 -23.83
N ILE A 5 45.37 67.80 -22.77
CA ILE A 5 44.04 67.39 -22.25
C ILE A 5 43.70 65.88 -22.17
N MET A 6 43.39 65.41 -20.96
CA MET A 6 42.24 64.52 -20.76
C MET A 6 41.52 64.74 -19.41
N PRO A 7 40.20 64.45 -19.36
CA PRO A 7 39.24 65.11 -18.49
C PRO A 7 38.93 64.33 -17.19
N THR A 8 38.32 65.04 -16.25
CA THR A 8 37.66 64.52 -15.06
C THR A 8 36.48 63.62 -15.44
N MET A 9 36.47 62.38 -14.94
CA MET A 9 35.26 61.54 -14.96
C MET A 9 34.49 61.68 -13.65
N PRO A 10 33.16 61.84 -13.68
CA PRO A 10 32.33 61.79 -12.49
C PRO A 10 32.16 60.34 -12.01
N ARG A 11 32.16 60.15 -10.69
CA ARG A 11 31.79 58.87 -10.05
C ARG A 11 30.32 58.57 -10.35
N ALA A 12 30.06 57.76 -11.37
CA ALA A 12 28.76 57.13 -11.57
C ALA A 12 28.61 56.01 -10.53
N VAL A 13 27.68 56.21 -9.59
CA VAL A 13 27.20 55.18 -8.66
C VAL A 13 26.60 54.07 -9.51
N LYS A 14 27.29 52.93 -9.63
CA LYS A 14 26.72 51.72 -10.23
C LYS A 14 25.62 51.23 -9.28
N GLN A 15 24.37 51.48 -9.67
CA GLN A 15 23.23 50.79 -9.10
C GLN A 15 23.42 49.30 -9.39
N ILE A 16 23.67 48.52 -8.34
CA ILE A 16 23.67 47.07 -8.40
C ILE A 16 22.21 46.66 -8.51
N THR A 17 21.75 46.42 -9.72
CA THR A 17 20.48 45.73 -9.95
C THR A 17 20.69 44.28 -9.53
N VAL A 18 20.31 43.94 -8.30
CA VAL A 18 20.20 42.55 -7.85
C VAL A 18 18.99 41.95 -8.55
N ILE A 19 19.24 41.23 -9.65
CA ILE A 19 18.23 40.35 -10.25
C ILE A 19 18.11 39.16 -9.30
N LEU A 20 17.11 39.21 -8.41
CA LEU A 20 16.64 38.06 -7.67
C LEU A 20 16.02 37.09 -8.66
N SER A 21 16.85 36.19 -9.20
CA SER A 21 16.38 34.99 -9.88
C SER A 21 15.66 34.13 -8.84
N ALA A 22 14.34 34.30 -8.74
CA ALA A 22 13.47 33.38 -8.03
C ALA A 22 13.52 32.05 -8.77
N ILE A 23 14.47 31.19 -8.39
CA ILE A 23 14.45 29.78 -8.72
C ILE A 23 13.21 29.24 -8.01
N PHE A 24 12.13 29.10 -8.77
CA PHE A 24 10.99 28.29 -8.39
C PHE A 24 11.53 26.87 -8.22
N LEU A 25 11.83 26.50 -6.97
CA LEU A 25 11.90 25.11 -6.55
C LEU A 25 10.48 24.58 -6.70
N VAL A 26 10.14 24.13 -7.91
CA VAL A 26 9.02 23.23 -8.11
C VAL A 26 9.46 21.93 -7.46
N SER A 27 9.14 21.80 -6.18
CA SER A 27 9.16 20.53 -5.49
C SER A 27 8.13 19.67 -6.22
N TRP A 28 8.60 18.83 -7.13
CA TRP A 28 7.82 17.68 -7.56
C TRP A 28 7.64 16.84 -6.30
N ASN A 29 6.53 17.05 -5.61
CA ASN A 29 6.00 16.03 -4.73
C ASN A 29 5.62 14.90 -5.67
N ALA A 30 6.54 13.96 -5.92
CA ALA A 30 6.16 12.66 -6.39
C ALA A 30 5.19 12.14 -5.32
N PRO A 31 3.92 11.85 -5.64
CA PRO A 31 3.03 11.24 -4.68
C PRO A 31 3.69 9.94 -4.22
N SER A 32 4.13 9.90 -2.96
CA SER A 32 4.61 8.69 -2.33
C SER A 32 3.38 7.82 -2.07
N TYR A 33 3.02 7.00 -3.05
CA TYR A 33 2.01 5.98 -2.87
C TYR A 33 2.62 4.93 -1.91
N GLY A 34 2.18 4.96 -0.66
CA GLY A 34 2.31 3.79 0.23
C GLY A 34 1.61 2.59 -0.42
N PHE A 35 1.97 1.37 -0.04
CA PHE A 35 1.65 0.10 -0.70
C PHE A 35 0.95 0.28 -2.04
N GLY A 36 1.74 0.57 -3.09
CA GLY A 36 1.37 1.45 -4.19
C GLY A 36 -0.03 1.21 -4.71
N SER A 37 -0.73 2.28 -5.13
CA SER A 37 -2.11 2.20 -5.63
C SER A 37 -2.42 1.03 -6.58
N GLU A 38 -1.41 0.51 -7.29
CA GLU A 38 -1.52 -0.68 -8.11
C GLU A 38 -1.73 -1.99 -7.32
N ALA A 39 -1.02 -2.21 -6.20
CA ALA A 39 -1.20 -3.37 -5.32
C ALA A 39 -2.64 -3.47 -4.78
N HIS A 40 -3.17 -2.36 -4.22
CA HIS A 40 -4.57 -2.31 -3.76
C HIS A 40 -5.57 -2.58 -4.89
N ARG A 41 -5.31 -2.05 -6.10
CA ARG A 41 -6.14 -2.35 -7.27
C ARG A 41 -6.12 -3.82 -7.62
N ILE A 42 -4.94 -4.45 -7.63
CA ILE A 42 -4.79 -5.88 -7.90
C ILE A 42 -5.58 -6.70 -6.88
N VAL A 43 -5.42 -6.43 -5.58
CA VAL A 43 -6.18 -7.11 -4.51
C VAL A 43 -7.69 -6.97 -4.74
N GLY A 44 -8.17 -5.76 -5.02
CA GLY A 44 -9.59 -5.52 -5.30
C GLY A 44 -10.10 -6.27 -6.54
N HIS A 45 -9.33 -6.28 -7.64
CA HIS A 45 -9.67 -7.03 -8.85
C HIS A 45 -9.67 -8.54 -8.66
N ILE A 46 -8.77 -9.07 -7.81
CA ILE A 46 -8.80 -10.49 -7.43
C ILE A 46 -10.07 -10.74 -6.63
N ALA A 47 -10.32 -9.94 -5.58
CA ALA A 47 -11.48 -10.11 -4.71
C ALA A 47 -12.81 -10.07 -5.46
N ASP A 48 -12.99 -9.11 -6.38
CA ASP A 48 -14.19 -8.96 -7.21
C ASP A 48 -14.58 -10.28 -7.90
N ARG A 49 -13.60 -11.10 -8.32
CA ARG A 49 -13.85 -12.38 -9.01
C ARG A 49 -14.40 -13.49 -8.12
N TYR A 50 -14.22 -13.39 -6.80
CA TYR A 50 -14.62 -14.38 -5.81
C TYR A 50 -15.77 -13.90 -4.90
N THR A 51 -16.31 -12.71 -5.14
CA THR A 51 -17.49 -12.21 -4.43
C THR A 51 -18.77 -12.95 -4.83
N CYS A 52 -19.64 -13.25 -3.87
CA CYS A 52 -20.96 -13.78 -4.13
C CYS A 52 -21.94 -12.69 -4.60
N ALA A 53 -23.15 -13.09 -4.98
CA ALA A 53 -24.19 -12.15 -5.41
C ALA A 53 -24.57 -11.14 -4.31
N GLY A 54 -24.77 -11.61 -3.07
CA GLY A 54 -25.11 -10.73 -1.93
C GLY A 54 -24.03 -9.69 -1.64
N THR A 55 -22.76 -10.06 -1.72
CA THR A 55 -21.64 -9.10 -1.63
C THR A 55 -21.70 -8.07 -2.76
N ARG A 56 -21.88 -8.49 -4.01
CA ARG A 56 -21.98 -7.56 -5.15
C ARG A 56 -23.15 -6.59 -5.02
N GLU A 57 -24.30 -7.04 -4.55
CA GLU A 57 -25.45 -6.19 -4.25
C GLU A 57 -25.18 -5.21 -3.10
N ALA A 58 -24.45 -5.65 -2.07
CA ALA A 58 -24.03 -4.79 -0.98
C ALA A 58 -23.03 -3.71 -1.44
N LEU A 59 -22.07 -4.05 -2.31
CA LEU A 59 -21.14 -3.09 -2.91
C LEU A 59 -21.89 -2.03 -3.71
N GLU A 60 -22.81 -2.42 -4.59
CA GLU A 60 -23.59 -1.46 -5.38
C GLU A 60 -24.46 -0.56 -4.51
N ARG A 61 -24.96 -1.06 -3.37
CA ARG A 61 -25.76 -0.26 -2.43
C ARG A 61 -24.93 0.69 -1.57
N LEU A 62 -23.78 0.24 -1.06
CA LEU A 62 -22.95 1.00 -0.12
C LEU A 62 -22.00 1.96 -0.82
N THR A 63 -21.46 1.56 -1.97
CA THR A 63 -20.51 2.33 -2.77
C THR A 63 -20.90 2.28 -4.26
N PRO A 64 -22.03 2.89 -4.67
CA PRO A 64 -22.54 2.79 -6.03
C PRO A 64 -21.50 3.20 -7.08
N GLY A 65 -21.28 2.37 -8.09
CA GLY A 65 -20.31 2.62 -9.15
C GLY A 65 -18.84 2.40 -8.77
N GLU A 66 -18.52 2.02 -7.53
CA GLU A 66 -17.19 1.59 -7.12
C GLU A 66 -17.09 0.06 -7.11
N ASN A 67 -16.07 -0.49 -7.78
CA ASN A 67 -15.65 -1.87 -7.53
C ASN A 67 -14.60 -1.90 -6.41
N LEU A 68 -14.22 -3.10 -5.94
CA LEU A 68 -13.27 -3.23 -4.83
C LEU A 68 -11.90 -2.63 -5.15
N SER A 69 -11.47 -2.63 -6.42
CA SER A 69 -10.22 -1.99 -6.85
C SER A 69 -10.22 -0.46 -6.69
N VAL A 70 -11.39 0.17 -6.73
CA VAL A 70 -11.55 1.63 -6.52
C VAL A 70 -11.75 1.93 -5.04
N ALA A 71 -12.57 1.13 -4.35
CA ALA A 71 -12.84 1.27 -2.93
C ALA A 71 -11.54 1.21 -2.09
N GLY A 72 -10.65 0.26 -2.43
CA GLY A 72 -9.37 0.05 -1.74
C GLY A 72 -8.38 1.20 -1.84
N LEU A 73 -8.61 2.22 -2.66
CA LEU A 73 -7.75 3.41 -2.75
C LEU A 73 -8.21 4.59 -1.91
N TRP A 74 -9.38 4.48 -1.27
CA TRP A 74 -9.95 5.63 -0.59
C TRP A 74 -9.18 6.00 0.67
N ALA A 75 -8.74 5.03 1.49
CA ALA A 75 -8.01 5.30 2.74
C ALA A 75 -6.73 6.12 2.50
N ASP A 76 -5.93 5.77 1.50
CA ASP A 76 -4.74 6.56 1.14
C ASP A 76 -5.07 7.97 0.63
N ARG A 77 -6.16 8.13 -0.13
CA ARG A 77 -6.57 9.44 -0.63
C ARG A 77 -6.94 10.39 0.50
N ILE A 78 -7.52 9.88 1.58
CA ILE A 78 -7.93 10.68 2.75
C ILE A 78 -6.83 10.76 3.82
N ARG A 79 -5.73 10.02 3.70
CA ARG A 79 -4.67 9.94 4.73
C ARG A 79 -4.03 11.28 5.08
N GLY A 80 -4.02 12.22 4.13
CA GLY A 80 -3.55 13.60 4.32
C GLY A 80 -4.63 14.61 4.74
N ASP A 81 -5.90 14.20 4.81
CA ASP A 81 -6.99 15.05 5.29
C ASP A 81 -6.87 15.24 6.80
N LYS A 82 -6.98 16.49 7.26
CA LYS A 82 -6.92 16.84 8.69
C LYS A 82 -7.95 16.09 9.53
N SER A 83 -9.11 15.77 8.95
CA SER A 83 -10.16 15.00 9.62
C SER A 83 -9.79 13.52 9.82
N TRP A 84 -8.79 13.01 9.10
CA TRP A 84 -8.41 11.60 9.07
C TRP A 84 -6.96 11.31 9.50
N LEU A 85 -6.21 12.30 10.00
CA LEU A 85 -4.86 12.08 10.52
C LEU A 85 -4.79 10.99 11.61
N HIS A 86 -5.86 10.85 12.38
CA HIS A 86 -5.99 9.83 13.43
C HIS A 86 -6.01 8.38 12.89
N ALA A 87 -6.26 8.19 11.58
CA ALA A 87 -6.29 6.89 10.93
C ALA A 87 -4.91 6.42 10.45
N GLN A 88 -3.89 7.29 10.46
CA GLN A 88 -2.56 6.96 9.93
C GLN A 88 -1.89 5.73 10.59
N PRO A 89 -2.01 5.50 11.91
CA PRO A 89 -1.44 4.31 12.55
C PRO A 89 -2.11 3.00 12.15
N TRP A 90 -3.31 3.04 11.56
CA TRP A 90 -4.09 1.85 11.21
C TRP A 90 -3.60 1.12 9.96
N HIS A 91 -2.61 1.66 9.25
CA HIS A 91 -2.09 1.03 8.03
C HIS A 91 -1.04 -0.04 8.32
N TYR A 92 -0.48 -0.10 9.52
CA TYR A 92 0.65 -0.98 9.82
C TYR A 92 0.66 -1.43 11.27
N MET A 93 1.63 -2.27 11.57
CA MET A 93 2.12 -2.55 12.91
C MET A 93 3.61 -2.83 12.90
N ASN A 94 4.26 -2.44 13.98
CA ASN A 94 5.67 -2.67 14.18
C ASN A 94 5.89 -3.63 15.34
N VAL A 95 6.35 -4.83 15.03
CA VAL A 95 6.50 -5.92 16.01
C VAL A 95 7.95 -6.41 15.99
N PRO A 96 8.62 -6.59 17.15
CA PRO A 96 9.96 -7.20 17.21
C PRO A 96 9.98 -8.62 16.61
N ASP A 97 11.15 -9.07 16.15
CA ASP A 97 11.28 -10.39 15.51
C ASP A 97 10.99 -11.54 16.48
N ASP A 98 11.33 -11.38 17.77
CA ASP A 98 11.16 -12.36 18.84
C ASP A 98 9.77 -12.32 19.52
N THR A 99 8.86 -11.48 19.04
CA THR A 99 7.52 -11.28 19.63
C THR A 99 6.43 -11.85 18.74
N ASP A 100 5.59 -12.75 19.25
CA ASP A 100 4.41 -13.25 18.53
C ASP A 100 3.39 -12.12 18.29
N ILE A 101 2.71 -12.12 17.14
CA ILE A 101 1.77 -11.04 16.78
C ILE A 101 0.61 -10.94 17.80
N ALA A 102 0.20 -12.07 18.37
CA ALA A 102 -0.82 -12.12 19.42
C ALA A 102 -0.39 -11.41 20.72
N ASP A 103 0.91 -11.38 21.00
CA ASP A 103 1.49 -10.80 22.22
C ASP A 103 2.10 -9.40 21.99
N ARG A 104 1.89 -8.83 20.80
CA ARG A 104 2.46 -7.53 20.43
C ARG A 104 1.97 -6.40 21.34
N GLU A 105 2.81 -5.38 21.49
CA GLU A 105 2.40 -4.12 22.11
C GLU A 105 1.37 -3.40 21.21
N ILE A 106 0.17 -3.19 21.73
CA ILE A 106 -0.89 -2.46 21.05
C ILE A 106 -0.72 -0.96 21.34
N SER A 107 -0.51 -0.16 20.28
CA SER A 107 -0.48 1.30 20.39
C SER A 107 -1.84 1.85 20.85
N ALA A 108 -1.82 2.91 21.66
CA ALA A 108 -3.04 3.62 22.07
C ALA A 108 -3.85 4.16 20.88
N ASP A 109 -3.18 4.48 19.77
CA ASP A 109 -3.81 4.95 18.53
C ASP A 109 -4.33 3.81 17.64
N GLY A 110 -4.08 2.56 18.04
CA GLY A 110 -4.44 1.34 17.30
C GLY A 110 -3.38 0.91 16.28
N ASP A 111 -3.70 -0.17 15.57
CA ASP A 111 -2.88 -0.77 14.52
C ASP A 111 -3.78 -1.40 13.44
N VAL A 112 -3.17 -1.93 12.38
CA VAL A 112 -3.91 -2.55 11.25
C VAL A 112 -4.79 -3.72 11.66
N LEU A 113 -4.41 -4.52 12.66
CA LEU A 113 -5.24 -5.63 13.13
C LEU A 113 -6.51 -5.12 13.79
N LEU A 114 -6.38 -4.16 14.70
CA LEU A 114 -7.54 -3.54 15.36
C LEU A 114 -8.43 -2.80 14.35
N ALA A 115 -7.84 -2.17 13.33
CA ALA A 115 -8.58 -1.50 12.28
C ALA A 115 -9.43 -2.50 11.45
N ILE A 116 -8.86 -3.64 11.06
CA ILE A 116 -9.59 -4.70 10.36
C ILE A 116 -10.77 -5.20 11.22
N GLU A 117 -10.54 -5.50 12.49
CA GLU A 117 -11.60 -5.95 13.40
C GLU A 117 -12.72 -4.91 13.54
N ARG A 118 -12.33 -3.65 13.76
CA ARG A 118 -13.25 -2.53 13.88
C ARG A 118 -14.10 -2.34 12.63
N PHE A 119 -13.49 -2.23 11.47
CA PHE A 119 -14.22 -1.92 10.24
C PHE A 119 -15.00 -3.12 9.72
N ARG A 120 -14.60 -4.34 10.07
CA ARG A 120 -15.45 -5.51 9.90
C ARG A 120 -16.72 -5.39 10.74
N ALA A 121 -16.60 -5.10 12.04
CA ALA A 121 -17.75 -4.94 12.92
C ALA A 121 -18.67 -3.78 12.51
N GLU A 122 -18.11 -2.62 12.14
CA GLU A 122 -18.87 -1.48 11.63
C GLU A 122 -19.58 -1.80 10.31
N LEU A 123 -19.01 -2.66 9.46
CA LEU A 123 -19.66 -3.07 8.21
C LEU A 123 -20.85 -4.02 8.43
N GLU A 124 -20.73 -4.91 9.42
CA GLU A 124 -21.75 -5.87 9.87
C GLU A 124 -22.94 -5.18 10.57
N ASP A 125 -22.69 -4.08 11.29
CA ASP A 125 -23.70 -3.34 12.04
C ASP A 125 -24.72 -2.63 11.13
N GLN A 126 -25.97 -3.10 11.15
CA GLN A 126 -27.07 -2.52 10.35
C GLN A 126 -27.66 -1.23 10.94
N GLU A 127 -27.35 -0.91 12.20
CA GLU A 127 -27.84 0.32 12.86
C GLU A 127 -26.97 1.54 12.48
N LEU A 128 -25.77 1.32 11.95
CA LEU A 128 -24.93 2.38 11.43
C LEU A 128 -25.50 2.96 10.11
N SER A 129 -25.25 4.26 9.91
CA SER A 129 -25.63 4.93 8.67
C SER A 129 -24.94 4.29 7.45
N ALA A 130 -25.59 4.39 6.30
CA ALA A 130 -25.03 3.90 5.04
C ALA A 130 -23.63 4.47 4.76
N GLU A 131 -23.41 5.76 5.09
CA GLU A 131 -22.10 6.41 4.95
C GLU A 131 -21.02 5.79 5.84
N LYS A 132 -21.32 5.53 7.13
CA LYS A 132 -20.36 4.87 8.03
C LYS A 132 -20.00 3.48 7.53
N ARG A 133 -21.00 2.72 7.10
CA ARG A 133 -20.79 1.37 6.55
C ARG A 133 -20.03 1.40 5.21
N ALA A 134 -20.26 2.40 4.38
CA ALA A 134 -19.48 2.60 3.15
C ALA A 134 -18.01 2.92 3.45
N ASN A 135 -17.75 3.75 4.46
CA ASN A 135 -16.37 4.02 4.90
C ASN A 135 -15.73 2.77 5.51
N ALA A 136 -16.47 2.01 6.32
CA ALA A 136 -16.01 0.75 6.89
C ALA A 136 -15.65 -0.26 5.79
N LEU A 137 -16.47 -0.39 4.74
CA LEU A 137 -16.14 -1.20 3.57
C LEU A 137 -14.82 -0.76 2.91
N ARG A 138 -14.67 0.54 2.63
CA ARG A 138 -13.45 1.06 1.97
C ARG A 138 -12.20 0.84 2.81
N PHE A 139 -12.28 1.09 4.13
CA PHE A 139 -11.18 0.82 5.05
C PHE A 139 -10.85 -0.67 5.14
N LEU A 140 -11.86 -1.54 5.26
CA LEU A 140 -11.63 -2.98 5.33
C LEU A 140 -10.94 -3.49 4.07
N VAL A 141 -11.38 -3.06 2.89
CA VAL A 141 -10.73 -3.40 1.61
C VAL A 141 -9.26 -2.97 1.59
N HIS A 142 -8.96 -1.77 2.09
CA HIS A 142 -7.61 -1.24 2.14
C HIS A 142 -6.74 -2.00 3.13
N PHE A 143 -7.18 -2.15 4.39
CA PHE A 143 -6.36 -2.74 5.45
C PHE A 143 -6.14 -4.24 5.28
N VAL A 144 -7.05 -4.96 4.62
CA VAL A 144 -6.78 -6.36 4.24
C VAL A 144 -5.63 -6.44 3.24
N ALA A 145 -5.45 -5.47 2.34
CA ALA A 145 -4.27 -5.44 1.47
C ALA A 145 -3.01 -5.05 2.27
N ASP A 146 -3.09 -4.02 3.12
CA ASP A 146 -1.98 -3.54 3.95
C ASP A 146 -1.41 -4.65 4.84
N ILE A 147 -2.23 -5.40 5.56
CA ILE A 147 -1.72 -6.44 6.47
C ILE A 147 -0.99 -7.57 5.72
N HIS A 148 -1.25 -7.75 4.41
CA HIS A 148 -0.56 -8.74 3.59
C HIS A 148 0.79 -8.26 3.04
N GLN A 149 1.10 -6.96 3.16
CA GLN A 149 2.41 -6.39 2.88
C GLN A 149 3.39 -6.71 4.02
N PRO A 150 4.47 -7.48 3.77
CA PRO A 150 5.42 -7.86 4.82
C PRO A 150 5.93 -6.72 5.71
N LEU A 151 6.31 -5.57 5.15
CA LEU A 151 6.81 -4.39 5.88
C LEU A 151 5.74 -3.53 6.54
N HIS A 152 4.45 -3.76 6.25
CA HIS A 152 3.36 -3.21 7.09
C HIS A 152 3.19 -4.02 8.37
N VAL A 153 3.80 -5.21 8.45
CA VAL A 153 4.08 -5.93 9.69
C VAL A 153 5.58 -5.89 9.91
N GLY A 154 6.13 -4.68 10.07
CA GLY A 154 7.56 -4.40 10.00
C GLY A 154 8.28 -4.37 11.35
N ARG A 155 9.61 -4.15 11.31
CA ARG A 155 10.41 -3.95 12.53
C ARG A 155 10.24 -2.53 13.06
N ARG A 156 10.15 -2.40 14.39
CA ARG A 156 10.07 -1.08 15.05
C ARG A 156 11.32 -0.23 14.85
N GLY A 157 12.51 -0.86 14.86
CA GLY A 157 13.79 -0.17 14.79
C GLY A 157 14.05 0.56 13.47
N ASP A 158 13.39 0.14 12.39
CA ASP A 158 13.55 0.72 11.05
C ASP A 158 12.24 1.30 10.48
N LEU A 159 11.21 1.43 11.34
CA LEU A 159 9.87 1.90 10.97
C LEU A 159 9.29 1.10 9.80
N GLY A 160 9.43 -0.23 9.83
CA GLY A 160 9.02 -1.12 8.74
C GLY A 160 9.81 -0.88 7.45
N GLY A 161 11.12 -0.70 7.56
CA GLY A 161 12.02 -0.47 6.43
C GLY A 161 12.00 0.95 5.86
N ASN A 162 11.23 1.89 6.44
CA ASN A 162 11.20 3.28 5.99
C ASN A 162 12.55 4.00 6.21
N THR A 163 13.37 3.56 7.17
CA THR A 163 14.69 4.14 7.44
C THR A 163 15.85 3.39 6.78
N ILE A 164 15.56 2.38 5.94
CA ILE A 164 16.58 1.64 5.18
C ILE A 164 16.64 2.23 3.79
N ASP A 165 17.70 3.00 3.52
CA ASP A 165 17.93 3.62 2.22
C ASP A 165 18.14 2.55 1.13
N VAL A 166 17.42 2.73 0.01
CA VAL A 166 17.49 1.85 -1.16
C VAL A 166 17.83 2.66 -2.41
N ARG A 167 18.67 2.12 -3.28
CA ARG A 167 19.03 2.71 -4.57
C ARG A 167 18.60 1.81 -5.73
N VAL A 168 17.63 2.28 -6.52
CA VAL A 168 17.14 1.59 -7.72
C VAL A 168 17.70 2.30 -8.95
N GLY A 169 18.79 1.79 -9.50
CA GLY A 169 19.51 2.46 -10.58
C GLY A 169 20.03 3.83 -10.14
N ARG A 170 19.41 4.92 -10.62
CA ARG A 170 19.75 6.31 -10.23
C ARG A 170 18.80 6.89 -9.18
N ASP A 171 17.70 6.21 -8.89
CA ASP A 171 16.68 6.70 -7.98
C ASP A 171 17.02 6.30 -6.54
N LYS A 172 16.88 7.25 -5.62
CA LYS A 172 16.98 6.99 -4.17
C LYS A 172 15.58 6.88 -3.58
N THR A 173 15.35 5.82 -2.82
CA THR A 173 14.09 5.50 -2.13
C THR A 173 14.41 4.82 -0.80
N ASN A 174 13.45 4.14 -0.18
CA ASN A 174 13.68 3.28 0.99
C ASN A 174 13.08 1.87 0.76
N LEU A 175 13.41 0.93 1.66
CA LEU A 175 12.98 -0.46 1.55
C LEU A 175 11.46 -0.61 1.56
N HIS A 176 10.75 0.15 2.41
CA HIS A 176 9.29 0.15 2.44
C HIS A 176 8.71 0.52 1.07
N ALA A 177 9.07 1.70 0.57
CA ALA A 177 8.63 2.19 -0.74
C ALA A 177 9.03 1.26 -1.90
N TYR A 178 10.15 0.55 -1.78
CA TYR A 178 10.53 -0.45 -2.78
C TYR A 178 9.51 -1.59 -2.89
N TRP A 179 9.12 -2.16 -1.75
CA TRP A 179 8.13 -3.23 -1.66
C TRP A 179 6.73 -2.74 -1.98
N ASP A 180 6.40 -1.51 -1.59
CA ASP A 180 5.13 -0.87 -1.90
C ASP A 180 4.91 -0.70 -3.40
N SER A 181 5.91 -0.16 -4.10
CA SER A 181 5.71 0.36 -5.46
C SER A 181 6.79 -0.11 -6.44
N TYR A 182 8.08 0.14 -6.16
CA TYR A 182 9.15 -0.04 -7.17
C TYR A 182 9.28 -1.48 -7.68
N ALA A 183 9.06 -2.48 -6.83
CA ALA A 183 9.10 -3.88 -7.24
C ALA A 183 8.08 -4.16 -8.36
N LEU A 184 6.88 -3.57 -8.26
CA LEU A 184 5.78 -3.68 -9.22
C LEU A 184 5.88 -2.72 -10.41
N GLU A 185 6.43 -1.51 -10.24
CA GLU A 185 6.46 -0.46 -11.27
C GLU A 185 7.13 -0.86 -12.60
N GLN A 186 8.05 -1.84 -12.57
CA GLN A 186 8.67 -2.35 -13.81
C GLN A 186 7.76 -3.32 -14.59
N VAL A 187 6.55 -3.57 -14.11
CA VAL A 187 5.55 -4.39 -14.78
C VAL A 187 4.66 -3.51 -15.65
N VAL A 188 4.56 -3.85 -16.95
CA VAL A 188 3.90 -3.02 -17.97
C VAL A 188 2.39 -3.32 -18.09
N GLU A 189 1.91 -4.41 -17.48
CA GLU A 189 0.49 -4.78 -17.52
C GLU A 189 -0.35 -3.91 -16.58
N SER A 190 -1.64 -3.72 -16.88
CA SER A 190 -2.57 -3.06 -15.95
C SER A 190 -2.91 -3.96 -14.76
N SER A 191 -3.31 -3.38 -13.63
CA SER A 191 -3.70 -4.09 -12.41
C SER A 191 -4.77 -5.15 -12.66
N GLY A 192 -5.75 -4.87 -13.52
CA GLY A 192 -6.75 -5.85 -13.91
C GLY A 192 -6.19 -7.05 -14.69
N ALA A 193 -5.21 -6.82 -15.57
CA ALA A 193 -4.51 -7.88 -16.29
C ALA A 193 -3.59 -8.69 -15.36
N TYR A 194 -2.87 -8.00 -14.47
CA TYR A 194 -2.04 -8.61 -13.43
C TYR A 194 -2.87 -9.53 -12.54
N ALA A 195 -3.98 -9.02 -12.00
CA ALA A 195 -4.93 -9.80 -11.20
C ALA A 195 -5.44 -11.03 -11.95
N ALA A 196 -5.79 -10.89 -13.23
CA ALA A 196 -6.24 -12.01 -14.05
C ALA A 196 -5.13 -13.06 -14.26
N ARG A 197 -3.86 -12.65 -14.37
CA ARG A 197 -2.71 -13.54 -14.44
C ARG A 197 -2.51 -14.30 -13.13
N LEU A 198 -2.57 -13.62 -11.99
CA LEU A 198 -2.47 -14.28 -10.67
C LEU A 198 -3.60 -15.28 -10.45
N VAL A 199 -4.83 -14.90 -10.80
CA VAL A 199 -6.00 -15.79 -10.69
C VAL A 199 -5.89 -17.03 -11.57
N ARG A 200 -5.33 -16.88 -12.79
CA ARG A 200 -5.11 -18.01 -13.69
C ARG A 200 -3.99 -18.92 -13.22
N LYS A 201 -2.90 -18.35 -12.69
CA LYS A 201 -1.76 -19.11 -12.14
C LYS A 201 -2.20 -19.91 -10.93
N GLY A 202 -2.97 -19.27 -10.03
CA GLY A 202 -3.35 -19.83 -8.74
C GLY A 202 -2.16 -19.89 -7.80
N TYR A 203 -2.39 -19.62 -6.52
CA TYR A 203 -1.38 -19.75 -5.48
C TYR A 203 -1.96 -20.50 -4.28
N PRO A 204 -1.12 -21.15 -3.46
CA PRO A 204 -1.56 -21.72 -2.19
C PRO A 204 -2.19 -20.64 -1.31
N SER A 205 -3.44 -20.85 -0.93
CA SER A 205 -4.16 -19.97 -0.03
C SER A 205 -5.24 -20.76 0.66
N GLU A 206 -5.11 -20.91 1.97
CA GLU A 206 -6.18 -21.42 2.82
C GLU A 206 -7.20 -20.29 3.06
N THR A 207 -8.48 -20.63 2.98
CA THR A 207 -9.58 -19.67 3.08
C THR A 207 -10.69 -20.15 4.02
N ASP A 208 -10.32 -20.94 5.03
CA ASP A 208 -11.21 -21.44 6.08
C ASP A 208 -10.48 -21.47 7.44
N GLY A 209 -11.25 -21.72 8.52
CA GLY A 209 -10.72 -21.88 9.87
C GLY A 209 -9.82 -20.72 10.32
N ARG A 210 -8.68 -21.08 10.94
CA ARG A 210 -7.69 -20.11 11.45
C ARG A 210 -7.04 -19.29 10.35
N ALA A 211 -6.93 -19.81 9.12
CA ALA A 211 -6.33 -19.07 8.01
C ALA A 211 -7.14 -17.82 7.59
N MET A 212 -8.36 -17.68 8.07
CA MET A 212 -9.20 -16.49 7.90
C MET A 212 -9.13 -15.50 9.07
N GLU A 213 -8.34 -15.79 10.12
CA GLU A 213 -8.13 -14.86 11.22
C GLU A 213 -7.06 -13.82 10.82
N PRO A 214 -7.33 -12.50 10.96
CA PRO A 214 -6.39 -11.46 10.57
C PRO A 214 -5.00 -11.60 11.23
N VAL A 215 -4.93 -12.12 12.47
CA VAL A 215 -3.67 -12.38 13.17
C VAL A 215 -2.76 -13.33 12.39
N THR A 216 -3.33 -14.37 11.77
CA THR A 216 -2.57 -15.30 10.91
C THR A 216 -2.04 -14.59 9.66
N TRP A 217 -2.78 -13.63 9.11
CA TRP A 217 -2.29 -12.86 7.95
C TRP A 217 -1.08 -12.01 8.32
N ALA A 218 -1.08 -11.43 9.53
CA ALA A 218 0.06 -10.69 10.05
C ALA A 218 1.25 -11.60 10.36
N ASP A 219 1.03 -12.78 10.96
CA ASP A 219 2.10 -13.76 11.20
C ASP A 219 2.79 -14.16 9.90
N GLU A 220 2.02 -14.51 8.86
CA GLU A 220 2.56 -14.84 7.54
C GLU A 220 3.33 -13.68 6.91
N SER A 221 2.88 -12.42 7.09
CA SER A 221 3.62 -11.25 6.62
C SER A 221 4.96 -11.10 7.38
N LYS A 222 4.97 -11.39 8.68
CA LYS A 222 6.18 -11.38 9.50
C LYS A 222 7.16 -12.48 9.10
N GLU A 223 6.68 -13.65 8.68
CA GLU A 223 7.52 -14.78 8.25
C GLU A 223 8.42 -14.44 7.05
N TYR A 224 7.99 -13.55 6.14
CA TYR A 224 8.78 -13.13 4.97
C TYR A 224 9.89 -12.12 5.29
N ARG A 225 10.06 -11.71 6.55
CA ARG A 225 11.03 -10.66 6.90
C ARG A 225 12.47 -11.04 6.54
N ASP A 226 12.87 -12.29 6.71
CA ASP A 226 14.23 -12.70 6.37
C ASP A 226 14.54 -12.46 4.89
N GLU A 227 13.61 -12.79 3.99
CA GLU A 227 13.73 -12.50 2.56
C GLU A 227 13.63 -11.01 2.25
N VAL A 228 12.70 -10.31 2.90
CA VAL A 228 12.42 -8.88 2.70
C VAL A 228 13.59 -7.99 3.12
N TYR A 229 14.27 -8.34 4.21
CA TYR A 229 15.41 -7.57 4.72
C TYR A 229 16.76 -8.04 4.13
N ALA A 230 16.79 -9.14 3.36
CA ALA A 230 17.99 -9.65 2.68
C ALA A 230 18.31 -8.94 1.35
N CYS A 231 18.04 -7.63 1.27
CA CYS A 231 18.43 -6.82 0.10
C CYS A 231 19.96 -6.68 0.06
N PRO A 232 20.63 -6.92 -1.09
CA PRO A 232 22.06 -6.75 -1.22
C PRO A 232 22.49 -5.32 -0.86
N LEU A 233 23.66 -5.17 -0.24
CA LEU A 233 24.20 -3.86 0.13
C LEU A 233 25.34 -3.47 -0.82
N ASP A 234 25.38 -2.18 -1.18
CA ASP A 234 26.54 -1.57 -1.82
C ASP A 234 27.67 -1.40 -0.78
N PRO A 235 28.87 -1.96 -1.00
CA PRO A 235 29.91 -1.99 0.03
C PRO A 235 30.51 -0.61 0.35
N ASP A 236 30.37 0.36 -0.55
CA ASP A 236 30.97 1.69 -0.38
C ASP A 236 30.00 2.65 0.31
N SER A 237 28.75 2.67 -0.14
CA SER A 237 27.70 3.54 0.40
C SER A 237 26.95 2.95 1.60
N GLY A 238 26.87 1.62 1.69
CA GLY A 238 26.01 0.91 2.65
C GLY A 238 24.53 0.91 2.27
N ASP A 239 24.15 1.54 1.15
CA ASP A 239 22.77 1.55 0.65
C ASP A 239 22.35 0.14 0.22
N ALA A 240 21.07 -0.18 0.40
CA ALA A 240 20.51 -1.39 -0.17
C ALA A 240 20.30 -1.22 -1.70
N VAL A 241 20.80 -2.17 -2.49
CA VAL A 241 20.76 -2.15 -3.96
C VAL A 241 20.09 -3.43 -4.45
N PRO A 242 18.77 -3.39 -4.72
CA PRO A 242 18.03 -4.55 -5.18
C PRO A 242 18.52 -4.97 -6.56
N ASP A 243 19.16 -6.14 -6.63
CA ASP A 243 19.55 -6.76 -7.89
C ASP A 243 18.37 -7.54 -8.52
N ALA A 244 18.62 -8.12 -9.69
CA ALA A 244 17.59 -8.89 -10.40
C ALA A 244 17.12 -10.13 -9.63
N ALA A 245 17.98 -10.76 -8.84
CA ALA A 245 17.64 -11.96 -8.07
C ALA A 245 16.80 -11.61 -6.84
N TYR A 246 17.14 -10.54 -6.14
CA TYR A 246 16.33 -9.98 -5.07
C TYR A 246 14.96 -9.55 -5.59
N ARG A 247 14.91 -8.83 -6.71
CA ARG A 247 13.63 -8.44 -7.33
C ARG A 247 12.78 -9.65 -7.71
N ALA A 248 13.36 -10.69 -8.28
CA ALA A 248 12.63 -11.91 -8.64
C ALA A 248 11.99 -12.57 -7.40
N ARG A 249 12.74 -12.72 -6.31
CA ARG A 249 12.22 -13.23 -5.03
C ARG A 249 11.14 -12.33 -4.44
N ALA A 250 11.34 -11.01 -4.48
CA ALA A 250 10.35 -10.05 -4.02
C ALA A 250 9.02 -10.19 -4.79
N LEU A 251 9.08 -10.34 -6.12
CA LEU A 251 7.87 -10.55 -6.94
C LEU A 251 7.18 -11.88 -6.64
N GLU A 252 7.91 -12.95 -6.33
CA GLU A 252 7.29 -14.23 -5.95
C GLU A 252 6.47 -14.09 -4.67
N ILE A 253 7.01 -13.37 -3.67
CA ILE A 253 6.32 -13.07 -2.42
C ILE A 253 5.15 -12.13 -2.66
N ILE A 254 5.37 -11.02 -3.37
CA ILE A 254 4.32 -10.03 -3.67
C ILE A 254 3.16 -10.69 -4.41
N ASP A 255 3.41 -11.48 -5.45
CA ASP A 255 2.36 -12.17 -6.19
C ASP A 255 1.51 -13.08 -5.29
N LEU A 256 2.16 -13.83 -4.40
CA LEU A 256 1.49 -14.70 -3.44
C LEU A 256 0.65 -13.89 -2.45
N ARG A 257 1.21 -12.83 -1.86
CA ARG A 257 0.53 -11.99 -0.87
C ARG A 257 -0.65 -11.24 -1.47
N LEU A 258 -0.52 -10.71 -2.69
CA LEU A 258 -1.62 -10.08 -3.44
C LEU A 258 -2.76 -11.07 -3.71
N TYR A 259 -2.43 -12.31 -4.09
CA TYR A 259 -3.42 -13.35 -4.31
C TYR A 259 -4.16 -13.74 -3.02
N GLN A 260 -3.42 -13.97 -1.94
CA GLN A 260 -3.98 -14.29 -0.62
C GLN A 260 -4.88 -13.16 -0.10
N ALA A 261 -4.41 -11.91 -0.18
CA ALA A 261 -5.19 -10.74 0.21
C ALA A 261 -6.51 -10.65 -0.55
N GLY A 262 -6.50 -10.85 -1.87
CA GLY A 262 -7.70 -10.81 -2.69
C GLY A 262 -8.71 -11.91 -2.33
N LEU A 263 -8.24 -13.14 -2.13
CA LEU A 263 -9.12 -14.24 -1.71
C LEU A 263 -9.71 -14.03 -0.32
N ARG A 264 -8.88 -13.64 0.65
CA ARG A 264 -9.30 -13.41 2.05
C ARG A 264 -10.22 -12.21 2.17
N LEU A 265 -9.99 -11.15 1.39
CA LEU A 265 -10.92 -10.04 1.29
C LEU A 265 -12.28 -10.51 0.77
N ALA A 266 -12.30 -11.26 -0.34
CA ALA A 266 -13.55 -11.78 -0.88
C ALA A 266 -14.29 -12.66 0.12
N GLN A 267 -13.61 -13.57 0.82
CA GLN A 267 -14.25 -14.42 1.83
C GLN A 267 -14.74 -13.63 3.03
N THR A 268 -13.99 -12.63 3.49
CA THR A 268 -14.41 -11.76 4.59
C THR A 268 -15.71 -11.06 4.23
N LEU A 269 -15.78 -10.45 3.04
CA LEU A 269 -16.99 -9.78 2.56
C LEU A 269 -18.13 -10.75 2.28
N ASN A 270 -17.83 -11.96 1.78
CA ASN A 270 -18.83 -13.00 1.58
C ASN A 270 -19.43 -13.47 2.91
N GLY A 271 -18.62 -13.61 3.96
CA GLY A 271 -19.09 -13.98 5.29
C GLY A 271 -20.05 -12.96 5.90
N ILE A 272 -19.97 -11.68 5.48
CA ILE A 272 -20.85 -10.61 5.93
C ILE A 272 -22.17 -10.58 5.12
N PHE A 273 -22.10 -10.78 3.80
CA PHE A 273 -23.21 -10.45 2.90
C PHE A 273 -23.86 -11.64 2.19
N CYS A 274 -23.29 -12.85 2.24
CA CYS A 274 -23.89 -14.01 1.61
C CYS A 274 -24.81 -14.77 2.58
N SER A 275 -25.91 -15.30 2.07
CA SER A 275 -26.73 -16.27 2.81
C SER A 275 -25.99 -17.61 2.93
N ALA A 276 -26.11 -18.27 4.09
CA ALA A 276 -25.46 -19.57 4.38
C ALA A 276 -25.83 -20.71 3.40
N GLU A 277 -26.86 -20.54 2.57
CA GLU A 277 -27.29 -21.56 1.60
C GLU A 277 -26.42 -21.68 0.34
N ALA A 278 -25.46 -20.78 0.12
CA ALA A 278 -24.51 -20.88 -1.00
C ALA A 278 -23.28 -21.73 -0.64
N GLY A 279 -23.51 -22.99 -0.25
CA GLY A 279 -22.49 -23.97 0.16
C GLY A 279 -21.57 -24.49 -0.95
N SER A 280 -21.03 -23.62 -1.80
CA SER A 280 -19.98 -23.97 -2.76
C SER A 280 -18.78 -23.06 -2.56
N SER A 281 -17.58 -23.64 -2.40
CA SER A 281 -16.31 -22.91 -2.43
C SER A 281 -16.32 -21.91 -3.60
N PRO A 282 -16.03 -20.62 -3.37
CA PRO A 282 -16.14 -19.62 -4.42
C PRO A 282 -15.25 -19.98 -5.60
N ARG A 283 -15.87 -20.31 -6.73
CA ARG A 283 -15.19 -20.43 -8.01
C ARG A 283 -15.14 -19.04 -8.65
N PRO A 284 -14.04 -18.67 -9.31
CA PRO A 284 -13.96 -17.38 -9.98
C PRO A 284 -15.11 -17.25 -10.98
N ALA A 285 -15.80 -16.11 -10.96
CA ALA A 285 -16.84 -15.83 -11.95
C ALA A 285 -16.26 -15.90 -13.37
N ARG A 286 -16.94 -16.61 -14.29
CA ARG A 286 -16.52 -16.66 -15.70
C ARG A 286 -16.64 -15.26 -16.31
N LEU A 287 -15.57 -14.77 -16.93
CA LEU A 287 -15.62 -13.58 -17.75
C LEU A 287 -16.50 -13.87 -18.98
N SER A 288 -17.55 -13.07 -19.18
CA SER A 288 -18.15 -12.90 -20.49
C SER A 288 -17.13 -12.13 -21.36
N HIS A 289 -16.67 -12.78 -22.43
CA HIS A 289 -15.81 -12.18 -23.45
C HIS A 289 -16.47 -11.00 -24.15
#